data_AF-A0A2S1ZP71-F1
#
_entry.id   AF-A0A2S1ZP71-F1
#
_cell.length_a   1.000
_cell.length_b   1.000
_cell.length_c   1.000
_cell.angle_alpha   90.00
_cell.angle_beta   90.00
_cell.angle_gamma   90.00
#
_symmetry.space_group_name_H-M   'P 1'
#
loop_
_entity.id
_entity.type
_entity.pdbx_description
1 polymer ?
#
loop_
_entity_poly.entity_id
_entity_poly.type
_entity_poly.pdbx_seq_one_letter_code
_entity_poly.pdbx_strand_id
1 'polypeptide(L)'
;ERQREHPFIVTEPGEVARGKKNGLDYLFHLYEQCRDFLIQVQNISKERGEKCPTKVTNQVFRYAKKAGASYINKPKMRHYVHCYALHCLDEDGSNALRRAFKER
;
A
#
# COMPACT_ATOMS: atom_id res chain seq x y z
N GLU A 1 4.08 21.08 4.26
CA GLU A 1 4.85 20.01 4.92
C GLU A 1 4.02 18.73 4.92
N ARG A 2 4.56 17.54 4.59
CA ARG A 2 3.77 16.30 4.64
C ARG A 2 3.70 15.87 6.11
N GLN A 3 2.51 15.70 6.66
CA GLN A 3 2.35 15.10 7.98
C GLN A 3 2.99 13.71 7.99
N ARG A 4 3.90 13.47 8.94
CA ARG A 4 4.61 12.20 9.03
C ARG A 4 3.66 11.13 9.55
N GLU A 5 3.44 10.10 8.73
CA GLU A 5 2.68 8.91 9.11
C GLU A 5 3.29 8.21 10.32
N HIS A 6 2.43 7.57 11.11
CA HIS A 6 2.88 6.68 12.17
C HIS A 6 3.70 5.51 11.59
N PRO A 7 4.78 5.08 12.27
CA PRO A 7 5.60 3.98 11.80
C PRO A 7 4.81 2.66 11.84
N PHE A 8 5.16 1.75 10.96
CA PHE A 8 4.60 0.40 10.95
C PHE A 8 5.24 -0.47 12.03
N ILE A 9 4.44 -1.34 12.62
CA ILE A 9 4.88 -2.41 13.52
C ILE A 9 4.35 -3.74 12.98
N VAL A 10 5.01 -4.84 13.34
CA VAL A 10 4.51 -6.17 13.03
C VAL A 10 3.22 -6.39 13.82
N THR A 11 2.15 -6.76 13.11
CA THR A 11 0.87 -7.14 13.71
C THR A 11 0.41 -8.46 13.12
N GLU A 12 -0.30 -9.24 13.93
CA GLU A 12 -1.01 -10.43 13.46
C GLU A 12 -2.14 -10.07 12.48
N PRO A 13 -2.60 -11.02 11.67
CA PRO A 13 -3.76 -10.81 10.81
C PRO A 13 -5.00 -10.41 11.62
N GLY A 14 -5.61 -9.28 11.27
CA GLY A 14 -6.77 -8.71 11.97
C GLY A 14 -6.43 -7.92 13.24
N GLU A 15 -5.17 -7.86 13.66
CA GLU A 15 -4.76 -7.10 14.83
C GLU A 15 -4.61 -5.61 14.52
N VAL A 16 -5.33 -4.79 15.28
CA VAL A 16 -5.18 -3.33 15.25
C VAL A 16 -3.96 -2.91 16.07
N ALA A 17 -3.03 -2.19 15.43
CA ALA A 17 -1.87 -1.62 16.10
C ALA A 17 -2.31 -0.64 17.21
N ARG A 18 -1.69 -0.76 18.39
CA ARG A 18 -1.98 0.11 19.54
C ARG A 18 -1.10 1.36 19.54
N GLY A 19 -1.66 2.47 20.01
CA GLY A 19 -0.96 3.76 20.14
C GLY A 19 -0.73 4.45 18.78
N LYS A 20 0.28 5.31 18.71
CA LYS A 20 0.67 6.07 17.51
C LYS A 20 1.46 5.21 16.51
N LYS A 21 0.89 4.08 16.09
CA LYS A 21 1.51 3.04 15.25
C LYS A 21 0.50 2.54 14.20
N ASN A 22 1.02 2.03 13.08
CA ASN A 22 0.23 1.42 12.02
C ASN A 22 0.50 -0.09 11.94
N GLY A 23 -0.52 -0.90 11.69
CA GLY A 23 -0.39 -2.35 11.52
C GLY A 23 -0.08 -2.76 10.08
N LEU A 24 0.29 -4.04 9.89
CA LEU A 24 0.63 -4.58 8.56
C LEU A 24 -0.60 -4.77 7.66
N ASP A 25 -1.78 -5.03 8.20
CA ASP A 25 -3.00 -5.09 7.37
C ASP A 25 -3.31 -3.72 6.76
N TYR A 26 -3.11 -2.64 7.52
CA TYR A 26 -3.23 -1.28 6.97
C TYR A 26 -2.19 -1.05 5.87
N LEU A 27 -0.95 -1.53 6.03
CA LEU A 27 0.07 -1.45 4.99
C LEU A 27 -0.38 -2.15 3.70
N PHE A 28 -0.94 -3.36 3.80
CA PHE A 28 -1.45 -4.11 2.64
C PHE A 28 -2.64 -3.41 1.99
N HIS A 29 -3.55 -2.85 2.78
CA HIS A 29 -4.65 -2.05 2.29
C HIS A 29 -4.19 -0.82 1.48
N LEU A 30 -3.02 -0.22 1.80
CA LEU A 30 -2.46 0.86 0.98
C LEU A 30 -2.11 0.40 -0.46
N TYR A 31 -1.76 -0.87 -0.67
CA TYR A 31 -1.52 -1.42 -2.00
C TYR A 31 -2.82 -1.60 -2.79
N GLU A 32 -3.89 -2.04 -2.12
CA GLU A 32 -5.24 -2.13 -2.70
C GLU A 32 -5.72 -0.75 -3.15
N GLN A 33 -5.62 0.27 -2.29
CA GLN A 33 -5.95 1.64 -2.67
C GLN A 33 -5.08 2.14 -3.84
N CYS A 34 -3.79 1.79 -3.88
CA CYS A 34 -2.92 2.10 -5.01
C CYS A 34 -3.40 1.45 -6.32
N ARG A 35 -3.95 0.23 -6.26
CA ARG A 35 -4.54 -0.45 -7.41
C ARG A 35 -5.80 0.29 -7.89
N ASP A 36 -6.65 0.74 -6.99
CA ASP A 36 -7.86 1.50 -7.36
C ASP A 36 -7.49 2.84 -8.02
N PHE A 37 -6.47 3.53 -7.51
CA PHE A 37 -5.95 4.73 -8.16
C PHE A 37 -5.34 4.44 -9.54
N LEU A 38 -4.68 3.28 -9.73
CA LEU A 38 -4.21 2.87 -11.05
C LEU A 38 -5.39 2.70 -12.01
N ILE A 39 -6.48 2.03 -11.60
CA ILE A 39 -7.68 1.85 -12.41
C ILE A 39 -8.30 3.20 -12.79
N GLN A 40 -8.43 4.12 -11.83
CA GLN A 40 -8.96 5.47 -12.10
C GLN A 40 -8.08 6.23 -13.12
N VAL A 41 -6.75 6.19 -12.96
CA VAL A 41 -5.83 6.81 -13.92
C VAL A 41 -5.92 6.14 -15.29
N GLN A 42 -6.06 4.81 -15.34
CA GLN A 42 -6.25 4.07 -16.58
C GLN A 42 -7.52 4.51 -17.32
N ASN A 43 -8.64 4.65 -16.61
CA ASN A 43 -9.91 5.09 -17.18
C ASN A 43 -9.80 6.52 -17.73
N ILE A 44 -9.22 7.44 -16.97
CA ILE A 44 -8.99 8.83 -17.41
C ILE A 44 -8.09 8.87 -18.66
N SER A 45 -7.01 8.07 -18.69
CA SER A 45 -6.14 8.00 -19.87
C SER A 45 -6.86 7.44 -21.10
N LYS A 46 -7.73 6.43 -20.94
CA LYS A 46 -8.53 5.88 -22.03
C LYS A 46 -9.53 6.90 -22.57
N GLU A 47 -10.26 7.59 -21.70
CA GLU A 47 -11.21 8.65 -22.07
C GLU A 47 -10.56 9.80 -22.85
N ARG A 48 -9.29 10.10 -22.53
CA ARG A 48 -8.51 11.15 -23.20
C ARG A 48 -7.73 10.69 -24.44
N GLY A 49 -7.75 9.39 -24.76
CA GLY A 49 -6.91 8.83 -25.83
C GLY A 49 -5.40 8.87 -25.54
N GLU A 50 -5.01 8.99 -24.26
CA GLU A 50 -3.61 9.00 -23.83
C GLU A 50 -3.08 7.58 -23.61
N LYS A 51 -1.75 7.43 -23.61
CA LYS A 51 -1.10 6.15 -23.28
C LYS A 51 -1.49 5.66 -21.88
N CYS A 52 -2.23 4.56 -21.82
CA CYS A 52 -2.73 3.98 -20.59
C CYS A 52 -1.61 3.26 -19.79
N PRO A 53 -1.39 3.58 -18.50
CA PRO A 53 -0.36 2.91 -17.70
C PRO A 53 -0.77 1.50 -17.28
N THR A 54 0.14 0.52 -17.34
CA THR A 54 -0.12 -0.87 -16.92
C THR A 54 0.46 -1.23 -15.55
N LYS A 55 1.26 -0.32 -14.97
CA LYS A 55 1.88 -0.48 -13.64
C LYS A 55 1.66 0.79 -12.83
N VAL A 56 1.86 0.71 -11.51
CA VAL A 56 1.85 1.88 -10.64
C VAL A 56 3.03 2.80 -10.98
N THR A 57 2.74 3.92 -11.65
CA THR A 57 3.74 4.91 -12.08
C THR A 57 3.75 6.15 -11.16
N ASN A 58 4.66 7.09 -11.42
CA ASN A 58 4.66 8.40 -10.75
C ASN A 58 3.34 9.17 -10.94
N GLN A 59 2.59 8.93 -12.03
CA GLN A 59 1.29 9.56 -12.25
C GLN A 59 0.25 9.08 -11.24
N VAL A 60 0.25 7.78 -10.93
CA VAL A 60 -0.65 7.19 -9.92
C VAL A 60 -0.39 7.80 -8.53
N PHE A 61 0.87 7.93 -8.12
CA PHE A 61 1.20 8.59 -6.83
C PHE A 61 0.80 10.07 -6.78
N ARG A 62 0.94 10.80 -7.90
CA ARG A 62 0.47 12.19 -7.98
C ARG A 62 -1.05 12.27 -7.91
N TYR A 63 -1.74 11.35 -8.59
CA TYR A 63 -3.19 11.27 -8.57
C TYR A 63 -3.71 10.96 -7.16
N ALA A 64 -3.16 9.95 -6.48
CA ALA A 64 -3.51 9.60 -5.11
C ALA A 64 -3.37 10.80 -4.15
N LYS A 65 -2.26 11.56 -4.26
CA LYS A 65 -2.07 12.80 -3.49
C LYS A 65 -3.16 13.85 -3.78
N LYS A 66 -3.54 14.02 -5.05
CA LYS A 66 -4.61 14.96 -5.46
C LYS A 66 -5.98 14.52 -4.96
N ALA A 67 -6.22 13.21 -4.89
CA ALA A 67 -7.45 12.60 -4.39
C ALA A 67 -7.53 12.54 -2.84
N GLY A 68 -6.61 13.19 -2.12
CA GLY A 68 -6.60 13.25 -0.65
C GLY A 68 -5.83 12.13 0.05
N ALA A 69 -5.37 11.10 -0.67
CA ALA A 69 -4.58 9.99 -0.12
C ALA A 69 -3.08 10.34 0.02
N SER A 70 -2.78 11.43 0.73
CA SER A 70 -1.41 11.97 0.87
C SER A 70 -0.45 11.06 1.65
N TYR A 71 -1.00 10.12 2.43
CA TYR A 71 -0.29 9.07 3.17
C TYR A 71 0.34 8.02 2.25
N ILE A 72 -0.16 7.83 1.02
CA ILE A 72 0.45 6.97 0.02
C ILE A 72 1.65 7.67 -0.63
N ASN A 73 2.81 7.01 -0.64
CA ASN A 73 4.01 7.59 -1.25
C ASN A 73 4.94 6.53 -1.85
N LYS A 74 5.62 6.91 -2.93
CA LYS A 74 6.47 6.02 -3.73
C LYS A 74 7.60 5.34 -2.93
N PRO A 75 8.39 6.03 -2.07
CA PRO A 75 9.41 5.36 -1.27
C PRO A 75 8.84 4.26 -0.38
N LYS A 76 7.76 4.55 0.36
CA LYS A 76 7.08 3.57 1.23
C LYS A 76 6.56 2.36 0.44
N MET A 77 5.81 2.59 -0.64
CA MET A 77 5.24 1.51 -1.43
C MET A 77 6.29 0.66 -2.16
N ARG A 78 7.48 1.22 -2.44
CA ARG A 78 8.58 0.43 -3.01
C ARG A 78 9.29 -0.40 -1.95
N HIS A 79 9.43 0.14 -0.74
CA HIS A 79 10.16 -0.54 0.33
C HIS A 79 9.48 -1.85 0.71
N TYR A 80 8.15 -1.87 0.84
CA TYR A 80 7.40 -3.02 1.32
C TYR A 80 6.78 -3.91 0.22
N VAL A 81 7.12 -3.67 -1.06
CA VAL A 81 6.42 -4.36 -2.17
C VAL A 81 6.62 -5.88 -2.12
N HIS A 82 7.77 -6.33 -1.61
CA HIS A 82 8.07 -7.75 -1.44
C HIS A 82 7.23 -8.39 -0.32
N CYS A 83 6.92 -7.65 0.75
CA CYS A 83 6.01 -8.12 1.81
C CYS A 83 4.59 -8.31 1.26
N TYR A 84 4.12 -7.34 0.46
CA TYR A 84 2.81 -7.45 -0.19
C TYR A 84 2.79 -8.57 -1.24
N ALA A 85 3.87 -8.75 -2.00
CA ALA A 85 3.99 -9.87 -2.93
C ALA A 85 3.87 -11.22 -2.22
N LEU A 86 4.55 -11.41 -1.09
CA LEU A 86 4.41 -12.62 -0.29
C LEU A 86 2.97 -12.81 0.20
N HIS A 87 2.35 -11.75 0.74
CA HIS A 87 0.96 -11.80 1.17
C HIS A 87 -0.01 -12.23 0.04
N CYS A 88 0.20 -11.78 -1.20
CA CYS A 88 -0.64 -12.18 -2.32
C CYS A 88 -0.34 -13.58 -2.88
N LEU A 89 0.91 -14.05 -2.79
CA LEU A 89 1.34 -15.32 -3.37
C LEU A 89 1.20 -16.50 -2.40
N ASP A 90 1.35 -16.24 -1.11
CA ASP A 90 1.27 -17.20 -0.01
C ASP A 90 0.81 -16.48 1.26
N GLU A 91 -0.50 -16.31 1.37
CA GLU A 91 -1.12 -15.61 2.49
C GLU A 91 -0.85 -16.33 3.82
N ASP A 92 -0.90 -17.66 3.84
CA ASP A 92 -0.66 -18.48 5.03
C ASP A 92 0.79 -18.37 5.50
N GLY A 93 1.77 -18.46 4.59
CA GLY A 93 3.18 -18.24 4.91
C GLY A 93 3.46 -16.81 5.40
N SER A 94 2.82 -15.81 4.79
CA SER A 94 2.89 -14.42 5.25
C SER A 94 2.33 -14.26 6.66
N ASN A 95 1.17 -14.85 6.94
CA ASN A 95 0.50 -14.81 8.24
C ASN A 95 1.31 -15.54 9.31
N ALA A 96 1.92 -16.68 8.99
CA ALA A 96 2.81 -17.41 9.89
C ALA A 96 4.06 -16.60 10.24
N LEU A 97 4.69 -15.95 9.25
CA LEU A 97 5.84 -15.07 9.48
C LEU A 97 5.47 -13.86 10.34
N ARG A 98 4.31 -13.24 10.12
CA ARG A 98 3.83 -12.12 10.95
C ARG A 98 3.68 -12.53 12.42
N ARG A 99 3.11 -13.71 12.69
CA ARG A 99 3.01 -14.26 14.05
C ARG A 99 4.40 -14.49 14.65
N ALA A 100 5.26 -15.21 13.93
CA ALA A 100 6.60 -15.57 14.40
C ALA A 100 7.51 -14.36 14.67
N PHE A 101 7.39 -13.27 13.90
CA PHE A 101 8.17 -12.05 14.11
C PHE A 101 7.58 -11.12 15.18
N LYS A 102 6.28 -11.24 15.49
CA LYS A 102 5.66 -10.50 16.59
C LYS A 102 6.02 -11.10 17.96
N GLU A 103 6.19 -12.42 18.02
CA GLU A 103 6.57 -13.15 19.24
C GLU A 103 8.03 -12.93 19.67
N ARG A 104 8.87 -12.38 18.80
CA ARG A 104 10.31 -12.11 19.03
C ARG A 104 10.55 -10.66 19.43
#